data_AF-A0A7C1IAI8-F1
#
_entry.id   AF-A0A7C1IAI8-F1
#
_cell.length_a   1.000
_cell.length_b   1.000
_cell.length_c   1.000
_cell.angle_alpha   90.00
_cell.angle_beta   90.00
_cell.angle_gamma   90.00
#
_symmetry.space_group_name_H-M   'P 1'
#
loop_
_entity.id
_entity.type
_entity.pdbx_description
1 polymer ?
#
loop_
_entity_poly.entity_id
_entity_poly.type
_entity_poly.pdbx_seq_one_letter_code
_entity_poly.pdbx_strand_id
1 'polypeptide(L)'
;MQLDELLDSVISKEVYKAVKIGYRLRYEPSQLPPELIEQIETDKEFLKRYKQKLSELLQELGHENLEVVNIDPVHHILEVRFIAYYAGCRQFPEIHLKTLLLYYDREGVDIRDQAVFDEIVEKSRQDLGEKSRKEKEERLDRFAKLFRDAIAAEFSKN
;
A
#
# COMPACT_ATOMS: atom_id res chain seq x y z
N MET A 1 -5.24 17.13 -12.32
CA MET A 1 -5.57 15.84 -11.66
C MET A 1 -6.81 16.04 -10.80
N GLN A 2 -7.66 15.02 -10.60
CA GLN A 2 -8.79 15.17 -9.67
C GLN A 2 -8.26 15.25 -8.22
N LEU A 3 -8.95 15.98 -7.33
CA LEU A 3 -8.51 16.15 -5.94
C LEU A 3 -8.33 14.79 -5.23
N ASP A 4 -9.22 13.84 -5.48
CA ASP A 4 -9.15 12.48 -4.92
C ASP A 4 -7.84 11.76 -5.30
N GLU A 5 -7.50 11.77 -6.59
CA GLU A 5 -6.28 11.18 -7.13
C GLU A 5 -5.01 11.88 -6.61
N LEU A 6 -5.05 13.21 -6.46
CA LEU A 6 -3.95 14.00 -5.90
C LEU A 6 -3.65 13.57 -4.47
N LEU A 7 -4.69 13.53 -3.62
CA LEU A 7 -4.55 13.17 -2.22
C LEU A 7 -4.15 11.71 -2.05
N ASP A 8 -4.69 10.79 -2.87
CA ASP A 8 -4.26 9.39 -2.89
C ASP A 8 -2.80 9.23 -3.28
N SER A 9 -2.31 9.99 -4.26
CA SER A 9 -0.88 10.01 -4.61
C SER A 9 -0.02 10.45 -3.42
N VAL A 10 -0.44 11.48 -2.68
CA VAL A 10 0.29 11.96 -1.48
C VAL A 10 0.31 10.90 -0.38
N ILE A 11 -0.85 10.33 -0.04
CA ILE A 11 -0.94 9.22 0.94
C ILE A 11 -0.06 8.06 0.49
N SER A 12 -0.10 7.73 -0.81
CA SER A 12 0.64 6.60 -1.34
C SER A 12 2.14 6.76 -1.25
N LYS A 13 2.66 7.96 -1.55
CA LYS A 13 4.10 8.23 -1.43
C LYS A 13 4.62 8.13 0.00
N GLU A 14 3.75 8.38 0.99
CA GLU A 14 4.15 8.65 2.36
C GLU A 14 3.79 7.55 3.36
N VAL A 15 2.64 6.90 3.17
CA VAL A 15 2.14 5.78 4.00
C VAL A 15 2.55 4.45 3.41
N TYR A 16 2.44 4.27 2.08
CA TYR A 16 2.81 3.03 1.43
C TYR A 16 4.33 2.94 1.23
N LYS A 17 5.06 2.88 2.35
CA LYS A 17 6.45 2.43 2.31
C LYS A 17 6.45 0.97 1.91
N ALA A 18 7.23 0.63 0.89
CA ALA A 18 7.37 -0.75 0.44
C ALA A 18 7.95 -1.60 1.57
N VAL A 19 7.10 -2.38 2.24
CA VAL A 19 7.54 -3.36 3.22
C VAL A 19 7.57 -4.72 2.53
N LYS A 20 8.76 -5.33 2.51
CA LYS A 20 8.94 -6.71 2.05
C LYS A 20 8.35 -7.65 3.09
N ILE A 21 7.21 -8.26 2.80
CA ILE A 21 6.57 -9.26 3.66
C ILE A 21 6.88 -10.65 3.09
N GLY A 22 7.36 -11.55 3.95
CA GLY A 22 7.45 -12.97 3.63
C GLY A 22 6.16 -13.69 4.00
N TYR A 23 5.68 -14.57 3.13
CA TYR A 23 4.50 -15.38 3.38
C TYR A 23 4.70 -16.82 2.91
N ARG A 24 4.09 -17.77 3.62
CA ARG A 24 4.15 -19.20 3.30
C ARG A 24 2.82 -19.62 2.70
N LEU A 25 2.84 -19.96 1.41
CA LEU A 25 1.70 -20.50 0.69
C LEU A 25 1.82 -22.01 0.66
N ARG A 26 0.75 -22.72 0.98
CA ARG A 26 0.70 -24.16 0.77
C ARG A 26 0.27 -24.39 -0.67
N TYR A 27 1.02 -25.21 -1.40
CA TYR A 27 0.61 -25.66 -2.73
C TYR A 27 0.17 -27.11 -2.68
N GLU A 28 -0.66 -27.48 -3.64
CA GLU A 28 -1.20 -28.82 -3.77
C GLU A 28 -0.44 -29.54 -4.89
N PRO A 29 0.42 -30.53 -4.60
CA PRO A 29 1.23 -31.20 -5.61
C PRO A 29 0.38 -31.85 -6.71
N SER A 30 -0.82 -32.33 -6.38
CA SER A 30 -1.74 -32.93 -7.35
C SER A 30 -2.20 -31.96 -8.46
N GLN A 31 -1.99 -30.65 -8.30
CA GLN A 31 -2.23 -29.65 -9.33
C GLN A 31 -1.04 -29.42 -10.27
N LEU A 32 0.10 -30.06 -10.01
CA LEU A 32 1.31 -29.97 -10.83
C LEU A 32 1.47 -31.22 -11.71
N PRO A 33 2.07 -31.11 -12.90
CA PRO A 33 2.48 -32.27 -13.68
C PRO A 33 3.38 -33.21 -12.85
N PRO A 34 3.18 -34.53 -12.87
CA PRO A 34 3.99 -35.49 -12.11
C PRO A 34 5.49 -35.36 -12.36
N GLU A 35 5.89 -35.08 -13.60
CA GLU A 35 7.29 -34.91 -14.00
C GLU A 35 7.90 -33.67 -13.35
N LEU A 36 7.10 -32.62 -13.15
CA LEU A 36 7.55 -31.41 -12.48
C LEU A 36 7.74 -31.63 -10.98
N ILE A 37 6.87 -32.42 -10.34
CA ILE A 37 7.00 -32.78 -8.92
C ILE A 37 8.31 -33.53 -8.69
N GLU A 38 8.56 -34.56 -9.51
CA GLU A 38 9.78 -35.38 -9.42
C GLU A 38 11.05 -34.52 -9.58
N GLN A 39 11.04 -33.56 -10.52
CA GLN A 39 12.17 -32.65 -10.74
C GLN A 39 12.38 -31.68 -9.58
N ILE A 40 11.31 -31.13 -8.99
CA ILE A 40 11.40 -30.23 -7.82
C ILE A 40 11.96 -30.99 -6.60
N GLU A 41 11.59 -32.25 -6.42
CA GLU A 41 12.02 -33.08 -5.28
C GLU A 41 13.47 -33.59 -5.40
N THR A 42 13.92 -33.93 -6.62
CA THR A 42 15.17 -34.67 -6.82
C THR A 42 16.31 -33.84 -7.40
N ASP A 43 16.03 -32.80 -8.19
CA ASP A 43 17.04 -31.97 -8.86
C ASP A 43 17.14 -30.58 -8.23
N LYS A 44 18.17 -30.38 -7.42
CA LYS A 44 18.46 -29.10 -6.75
C LYS A 44 18.79 -27.96 -7.71
N GLU A 45 19.43 -28.26 -8.84
CA GLU A 45 19.78 -27.25 -9.85
C GLU A 45 18.55 -26.85 -10.65
N PHE A 46 17.68 -27.80 -10.96
CA PHE A 46 16.36 -27.51 -11.51
C PHE A 46 15.55 -26.64 -10.56
N LEU A 47 15.45 -27.00 -9.28
CA LEU A 47 14.70 -26.26 -8.26
C LEU A 47 15.14 -24.79 -8.18
N LYS A 48 16.46 -24.55 -8.21
CA LYS A 48 17.03 -23.19 -8.18
C LYS A 48 16.63 -22.36 -9.39
N ARG A 49 16.70 -22.93 -10.60
CA ARG A 49 16.27 -22.25 -11.85
C ARG A 49 14.76 -22.06 -11.90
N TYR A 50 14.01 -23.08 -11.48
CA TYR A 50 12.55 -23.08 -11.49
C TYR A 50 11.98 -21.98 -10.58
N LYS A 51 12.62 -21.74 -9.42
CA LYS A 51 12.27 -20.64 -8.53
C LYS A 51 12.34 -19.26 -9.19
N GLN A 52 13.41 -18.98 -9.94
CA GLN A 52 13.57 -17.72 -10.66
C GLN A 52 12.51 -17.59 -11.75
N LYS A 53 12.34 -18.64 -12.57
CA LYS A 53 11.34 -18.67 -13.64
C LYS A 53 9.92 -18.46 -13.11
N LEU A 54 9.58 -19.06 -11.97
CA LEU A 54 8.26 -18.90 -11.34
C LEU A 54 8.05 -17.48 -10.83
N SER A 55 9.10 -16.82 -10.32
CA SER A 55 9.03 -15.41 -9.93
C SER A 55 8.79 -14.51 -11.14
N GLU A 56 9.54 -14.71 -12.23
CA GLU A 56 9.38 -13.96 -13.48
C GLU A 56 7.96 -14.14 -14.06
N LEU A 57 7.46 -15.37 -14.10
CA LEU A 57 6.10 -15.65 -14.58
C LEU A 57 5.03 -14.93 -13.74
N LEU A 58 5.17 -14.91 -12.41
CA LEU A 58 4.23 -14.20 -11.54
C LEU A 58 4.28 -12.69 -11.77
N GLN A 59 5.46 -12.13 -12.04
CA GLN A 59 5.62 -10.72 -12.39
C GLN A 59 4.97 -10.38 -13.74
N GLU A 60 5.15 -11.22 -14.76
CA GLU A 60 4.49 -11.08 -16.07
C GLU A 60 2.95 -11.15 -15.95
N LEU A 61 2.43 -11.90 -14.99
CA LEU A 61 0.99 -12.01 -14.70
C LEU A 61 0.42 -10.83 -13.88
N GLY A 62 1.23 -9.79 -13.63
CA GLY A 62 0.80 -8.57 -12.92
C GLY A 62 1.10 -8.57 -11.42
N HIS A 63 1.83 -9.56 -10.89
CA HIS A 63 2.34 -9.54 -9.52
C HIS A 63 3.78 -9.00 -9.48
N GLU A 64 3.98 -7.79 -10.01
CA GLU A 64 5.30 -7.16 -10.23
C GLU A 64 6.21 -7.13 -8.99
N ASN A 65 5.62 -7.12 -7.79
CA ASN A 65 6.35 -7.04 -6.53
C ASN A 65 6.51 -8.38 -5.82
N LEU A 66 6.09 -9.49 -6.43
CA LEU A 66 6.16 -10.84 -5.85
C LEU A 66 7.43 -11.56 -6.31
N GLU A 67 8.13 -12.16 -5.36
CA GLU A 67 9.34 -12.97 -5.53
C GLU A 67 9.13 -14.32 -4.83
N VAL A 68 9.48 -15.43 -5.49
CA VAL A 68 9.57 -16.73 -4.83
C VAL A 68 10.93 -16.85 -4.14
N VAL A 69 10.92 -16.92 -2.81
CA VAL A 69 12.12 -17.01 -1.98
C VAL A 69 12.58 -18.45 -1.83
N ASN A 70 11.64 -19.37 -1.64
CA ASN A 70 11.92 -20.79 -1.46
C ASN A 70 10.76 -21.67 -1.93
N ILE A 71 11.07 -22.91 -2.30
CA ILE A 71 10.10 -23.98 -2.54
C ILE A 71 10.56 -25.15 -1.66
N ASP A 72 9.72 -25.54 -0.70
CA ASP A 72 9.90 -26.70 0.14
C ASP A 72 9.01 -27.83 -0.37
N PRO A 73 9.58 -28.78 -1.13
CA PRO A 73 8.80 -29.88 -1.68
C PRO A 73 8.40 -30.93 -0.67
N VAL A 74 9.05 -31.01 0.50
CA VAL A 74 8.69 -32.02 1.51
C VAL A 74 7.39 -31.61 2.23
N HIS A 75 7.24 -30.32 2.49
CA HIS A 75 6.07 -29.79 3.19
C HIS A 75 5.04 -29.15 2.25
N HIS A 76 5.31 -29.16 0.94
CA HIS A 76 4.52 -28.51 -0.11
C HIS A 76 4.30 -27.01 0.18
N ILE A 77 5.38 -26.31 0.53
CA ILE A 77 5.34 -24.87 0.88
C ILE A 77 6.07 -24.06 -0.18
N LEU A 78 5.41 -23.02 -0.67
CA LEU A 78 5.98 -21.95 -1.47
C LEU A 78 6.19 -20.74 -0.55
N GLU A 79 7.44 -20.38 -0.29
CA GLU A 79 7.76 -19.15 0.44
C GLU A 79 7.88 -18.01 -0.57
N VAL A 80 6.96 -17.07 -0.49
CA VAL A 80 6.97 -15.88 -1.33
C VAL A 80 7.34 -14.66 -0.49
N ARG A 81 7.88 -13.65 -1.17
CA ARG A 81 8.06 -12.31 -0.64
C ARG A 81 7.35 -11.36 -1.56
N PHE A 82 6.53 -10.48 -1.01
CA PHE A 82 5.91 -9.44 -1.81
C PHE A 82 5.97 -8.10 -1.10
N ILE A 83 5.87 -7.02 -1.88
CA ILE A 83 5.68 -5.69 -1.31
C ILE A 83 4.19 -5.55 -0.98
N ALA A 84 3.88 -5.51 0.30
CA ALA A 84 2.55 -5.15 0.75
C ALA A 84 2.47 -3.64 0.93
N TYR A 85 1.53 -3.01 0.25
CA TYR A 85 1.14 -1.63 0.49
C TYR A 85 -0.02 -1.66 1.50
N TYR A 86 0.23 -1.16 2.71
CA TYR A 86 -0.66 -1.32 3.86
C TYR A 86 -1.98 -0.54 3.70
N ALA A 87 -3.03 -1.17 3.17
CA ALA A 87 -4.34 -0.55 2.95
C ALA A 87 -4.93 0.04 4.24
N GLY A 88 -5.33 1.31 4.18
CA GLY A 88 -5.75 2.13 5.31
C GLY A 88 -6.98 1.62 6.06
N CYS A 89 -6.87 1.56 7.38
CA CYS A 89 -8.00 1.51 8.31
C CYS A 89 -8.53 2.94 8.52
N ARG A 90 -9.84 3.11 8.75
CA ARG A 90 -10.46 4.39 9.16
C ARG A 90 -9.91 4.98 10.47
N GLN A 91 -9.00 4.28 11.14
CA GLN A 91 -8.26 4.75 12.32
C GLN A 91 -7.07 5.68 11.98
N PHE A 92 -6.79 5.91 10.70
CA PHE A 92 -5.64 6.71 10.28
C PHE A 92 -6.02 8.18 9.98
N PRO A 93 -5.38 9.14 10.67
CA PRO A 93 -5.70 10.57 10.56
C PRO A 93 -5.71 11.12 9.13
N GLU A 94 -4.81 10.64 8.27
CA GLU A 94 -4.70 11.12 6.89
C GLU A 94 -5.86 10.69 5.99
N ILE A 95 -6.45 9.53 6.25
CA ILE A 95 -7.64 9.05 5.52
C ILE A 95 -8.86 9.88 5.93
N HIS A 96 -8.97 10.20 7.22
CA HIS A 96 -10.04 11.05 7.74
C HIS A 96 -9.93 12.48 7.19
N LEU A 97 -8.74 13.07 7.24
CA LEU A 97 -8.48 14.39 6.67
C LEU A 97 -8.79 14.44 5.17
N LYS A 98 -8.34 13.44 4.38
CA LYS A 98 -8.69 13.32 2.96
C LYS A 98 -10.21 13.31 2.76
N THR A 99 -10.93 12.51 3.54
CA THR A 99 -12.38 12.37 3.44
C THR A 99 -13.09 13.70 3.68
N LEU A 100 -12.66 14.45 4.70
CA LEU A 100 -13.21 15.77 4.99
C LEU A 100 -12.90 16.77 3.87
N LEU A 101 -11.66 16.82 3.36
CA LEU A 101 -11.30 17.71 2.26
C LEU A 101 -12.15 17.45 1.00
N LEU A 102 -12.37 16.18 0.64
CA LEU A 102 -13.25 15.82 -0.47
C LEU A 102 -14.71 16.18 -0.22
N TYR A 103 -15.18 16.03 1.03
CA TYR A 103 -16.53 16.42 1.39
C TYR A 103 -16.74 17.93 1.21
N TYR A 104 -15.86 18.76 1.78
CA TYR A 104 -15.98 20.22 1.69
C TYR A 104 -15.83 20.75 0.26
N ASP A 105 -14.91 20.17 -0.53
CA ASP A 105 -14.76 20.50 -1.95
C ASP A 105 -16.03 20.20 -2.75
N ARG A 106 -16.68 19.05 -2.49
CA ARG A 106 -17.96 18.68 -3.14
C ARG A 106 -19.12 19.59 -2.75
N GLU A 107 -19.11 20.12 -1.53
CA GLU A 107 -20.07 21.13 -1.06
C GLU A 107 -19.78 22.54 -1.62
N GLY A 108 -18.75 22.69 -2.47
CA GLY A 108 -18.38 23.96 -3.09
C GLY A 108 -17.63 24.91 -2.15
N VAL A 109 -17.09 24.40 -1.04
CA VAL A 109 -16.28 25.17 -0.11
C VAL A 109 -14.85 25.25 -0.63
N ASP A 110 -14.28 26.45 -0.67
CA ASP A 110 -12.93 26.67 -1.20
C ASP A 110 -11.86 26.18 -0.21
N ILE A 111 -11.50 24.90 -0.33
CA ILE A 111 -10.45 24.28 0.49
C ILE A 111 -9.03 24.83 0.23
N ARG A 112 -8.85 25.72 -0.76
CA ARG A 112 -7.58 26.39 -1.02
C ARG A 112 -7.39 27.61 -0.12
N ASP A 113 -8.48 28.13 0.45
CA ASP A 113 -8.40 29.15 1.48
C ASP A 113 -7.74 28.56 2.74
N GLN A 114 -6.72 29.25 3.25
CA GLN A 114 -5.93 28.76 4.39
C GLN A 114 -6.77 28.63 5.65
N ALA A 115 -7.69 29.56 5.91
CA ALA A 115 -8.54 29.51 7.10
C ALA A 115 -9.54 28.36 7.04
N VAL A 116 -10.13 28.14 5.86
CA VAL A 116 -11.00 26.98 5.60
C VAL A 116 -10.23 25.67 5.79
N PHE A 117 -9.05 25.56 5.20
CA PHE A 117 -8.23 24.36 5.30
C PHE A 117 -7.85 24.06 6.77
N ASP A 118 -7.43 25.08 7.52
CA ASP A 118 -7.06 24.94 8.93
C ASP A 118 -8.27 24.53 9.79
N GLU A 119 -9.47 25.04 9.48
CA GLU A 119 -10.70 24.62 10.14
C GLU A 119 -11.00 23.12 9.90
N ILE A 120 -10.82 22.65 8.67
CA ILE A 120 -11.00 21.23 8.32
C ILE A 120 -9.99 20.35 9.05
N VAL A 121 -8.73 20.78 9.16
CA VAL A 121 -7.70 20.07 9.93
C VAL A 121 -8.06 20.01 11.42
N GLU A 122 -8.57 21.10 11.99
CA GLU A 122 -9.00 21.14 13.40
C GLU A 122 -10.19 20.21 13.64
N LYS A 123 -11.18 20.16 12.73
CA LYS A 123 -12.26 19.16 12.79
C LYS A 123 -11.70 17.74 12.77
N SER A 124 -10.76 17.47 11.86
CA SER A 124 -10.07 16.17 11.81
C SER A 124 -9.32 15.85 13.10
N ARG A 125 -8.77 16.86 13.80
CA ARG A 125 -8.04 16.72 15.07
C ARG A 125 -8.97 16.37 16.23
N GLN A 126 -10.15 16.97 16.28
CA GLN A 126 -11.16 16.70 17.31
C GLN A 126 -11.70 15.26 17.23
N ASP A 127 -11.72 14.70 16.02
CA ASP A 127 -12.12 13.30 15.78
C ASP A 127 -11.01 12.27 16.10
N LEU A 128 -9.80 12.72 16.48
CA LEU A 128 -8.72 11.84 16.93
C LEU A 128 -9.02 11.30 18.33
N GLY A 129 -9.73 10.17 18.40
CA GLY A 129 -9.99 9.46 19.66
C GLY A 129 -8.72 9.25 20.50
N GLU A 130 -8.87 9.17 21.82
CA GLU A 130 -7.80 9.35 22.82
C GLU A 130 -6.63 8.36 22.74
N LYS A 131 -6.87 7.13 22.26
CA LYS A 131 -5.82 6.11 22.15
C LYS A 131 -4.75 6.55 21.14
N SER A 132 -3.48 6.60 21.58
CA SER A 132 -2.33 7.05 20.76
C SER A 132 -2.53 8.44 20.16
N ARG A 133 -3.22 9.35 20.86
CA ARG A 133 -3.58 10.68 20.36
C ARG A 133 -2.38 11.48 19.86
N LYS A 134 -1.28 11.50 20.61
CA LYS A 134 -0.07 12.24 20.23
C LYS A 134 0.51 11.77 18.89
N GLU A 135 0.66 10.46 18.70
CA GLU A 135 1.16 9.88 17.44
C GLU A 135 0.22 10.19 16.27
N LYS A 136 -1.09 10.18 16.52
CA LYS A 136 -2.10 10.53 15.52
C LYS A 136 -2.07 12.01 15.16
N GLU A 137 -1.88 12.90 16.13
CA GLU A 137 -1.73 14.35 15.92
C GLU A 137 -0.48 14.66 15.09
N GLU A 138 0.68 14.09 15.45
CA GLU A 138 1.92 14.24 14.67
C GLU A 138 1.74 13.79 13.21
N ARG A 139 1.03 12.68 13.02
CA ARG A 139 0.74 12.14 11.69
C ARG A 139 -0.28 13.00 10.94
N LEU A 140 -1.30 13.52 11.62
CA LEU A 140 -2.27 14.47 11.06
C LEU A 140 -1.58 15.74 10.56
N ASP A 141 -0.76 16.37 11.41
CA ASP A 141 -0.06 17.62 11.07
C ASP A 141 0.87 17.44 9.87
N ARG A 142 1.54 16.29 9.80
CA ARG A 142 2.36 15.91 8.65
C ARG A 142 1.54 15.84 7.36
N PHE A 143 0.41 15.13 7.37
CA PHE A 143 -0.44 14.99 6.19
C PHE A 143 -1.18 16.27 5.82
N ALA A 144 -1.58 17.08 6.79
CA ALA A 144 -2.13 18.41 6.55
C ALA A 144 -1.16 19.28 5.75
N LYS A 145 0.11 19.29 6.14
CA LYS A 145 1.16 20.00 5.39
C LYS A 145 1.31 19.44 3.96
N LEU A 146 1.43 18.12 3.83
CA LEU A 146 1.65 17.48 2.53
C LEU A 146 0.48 17.69 1.56
N PHE A 147 -0.77 17.58 2.04
CA PHE A 147 -1.95 17.86 1.22
C PHE A 147 -2.01 19.31 0.80
N ARG A 148 -1.75 20.26 1.71
CA ARG A 148 -1.72 21.68 1.37
C ARG A 148 -0.68 21.97 0.30
N ASP A 149 0.54 21.47 0.47
CA ASP A 149 1.64 21.67 -0.49
C ASP A 149 1.27 21.07 -1.87
N ALA A 150 0.62 19.91 -1.88
CA ALA A 150 0.17 19.25 -3.11
C ALA A 150 -0.96 20.02 -3.82
N ILE A 151 -1.96 20.50 -3.08
CA ILE A 151 -3.06 21.33 -3.59
C ILE A 151 -2.48 22.64 -4.16
N ALA A 152 -1.63 23.33 -3.41
CA ALA A 152 -0.99 24.55 -3.88
C ALA A 152 -0.17 24.32 -5.17
N ALA A 153 0.59 23.22 -5.26
CA ALA A 153 1.41 22.90 -6.42
C ALA A 153 0.61 22.51 -7.68
N GLU A 154 -0.55 21.85 -7.52
CA GLU A 154 -1.41 21.47 -8.63
C GLU A 154 -2.20 22.66 -9.17
N PHE A 155 -2.68 23.54 -8.28
CA PHE A 155 -3.55 24.66 -8.66
C PHE A 155 -2.82 25.99 -8.93
N SER A 156 -1.51 26.10 -8.64
CA SER A 156 -0.67 27.23 -9.09
C SER A 156 -0.17 27.08 -10.53
N LYS A 157 -0.47 25.96 -11.20
CA LYS A 157 -0.08 25.69 -12.60
C LYS A 157 -1.13 26.13 -13.63
N ASN A 158 -2.28 26.62 -13.18
CA ASN A 158 -3.37 27.19 -13.99
C ASN A 158 -3.50 28.68 -13.69
#